data_AF-A0A1M5EUY3-F1
#
_entry.id   AF-A0A1M5EUY3-F1
#
_cell.length_a   1.000
_cell.length_b   1.000
_cell.length_c   1.000
_cell.angle_alpha   90.00
_cell.angle_beta   90.00
_cell.angle_gamma   90.00
#
_symmetry.space_group_name_H-M   'P 1'
#
loop_
_entity.id
_entity.type
_entity.pdbx_description
1 polymer ?
#
loop_
_entity_poly.entity_id
_entity_poly.type
_entity_poly.pdbx_seq_one_letter_code
_entity_poly.pdbx_strand_id
1 'polypeptide(L)'
;MAAKSNLVNLDAMIKRADFAHKQDENSSFETFNSIPARELASGSPIVALLRKPDFQRETNHWTPDQVVSLLECYINGDLIPSVILWMSPSFLFVIDGGHRLSVIRAWMEDDYGDGQISHKLFGHDISSEQKTAADKTRKLVKEKIGTWSYYQSLLKDNDNDDITPEQRKKLSTLTARGLPVHVVVK
;
A
#
# COMPACT_ATOMS: atom_id res chain seq x y z
N MET A 1 23.24 7.57 8.01
CA MET A 1 22.25 7.41 9.10
C MET A 1 21.19 8.48 8.91
N ALA A 2 20.02 8.13 8.37
CA ALA A 2 18.92 9.08 8.29
C ALA A 2 18.50 9.43 9.72
N ALA A 3 18.45 10.72 10.06
CA ALA A 3 17.88 11.14 11.33
C ALA A 3 16.44 10.59 11.42
N LYS A 4 16.07 9.99 12.55
CA LYS A 4 14.72 9.43 12.79
C LYS A 4 13.58 10.43 12.54
N SER A 5 13.87 11.72 12.41
CA SER A 5 12.91 12.80 12.14
C SER A 5 12.36 12.88 10.70
N ASN A 6 12.82 12.04 9.77
CA ASN A 6 12.37 12.08 8.36
C ASN A 6 11.88 10.71 7.85
N LEU A 7 11.30 9.90 8.74
CA LEU A 7 10.71 8.60 8.38
C LEU A 7 9.20 8.71 8.28
N VAL A 8 8.63 8.02 7.30
CA VAL A 8 7.20 7.99 7.01
C VAL A 8 6.57 6.84 7.79
N ASN A 9 5.53 7.12 8.57
CA ASN A 9 4.80 6.12 9.33
C ASN A 9 3.58 5.62 8.56
N LEU A 10 3.66 4.40 8.04
CA LEU A 10 2.60 3.76 7.26
C LEU A 10 1.96 2.58 8.01
N ASP A 11 2.12 2.48 9.34
CA ASP A 11 1.62 1.32 10.09
C ASP A 11 0.09 1.20 10.03
N ALA A 12 -0.61 2.32 9.82
CA ALA A 12 -2.06 2.36 9.67
C ALA A 12 -2.57 1.68 8.40
N MET A 13 -1.72 1.46 7.40
CA MET A 13 -2.14 0.92 6.10
C MET A 13 -2.52 -0.57 6.17
N ILE A 14 -2.05 -1.31 7.16
CA ILE A 14 -2.40 -2.72 7.34
C ILE A 14 -2.68 -2.95 8.83
N LYS A 15 -3.92 -3.34 9.15
CA LYS A 15 -4.34 -3.59 10.53
C LYS A 15 -3.54 -4.74 11.13
N ARG A 16 -3.34 -4.69 12.45
CA ARG A 16 -2.72 -5.80 13.20
C ARG A 16 -3.79 -6.79 13.66
N ALA A 17 -3.40 -8.06 13.79
CA ALA A 17 -4.19 -9.09 14.45
C ALA A 17 -3.27 -10.07 15.16
N ASP A 18 -3.77 -10.69 16.23
CA ASP A 18 -3.10 -11.80 16.91
C ASP A 18 -2.95 -12.95 15.91
N PHE A 19 -1.70 -13.36 15.69
CA PHE A 19 -1.35 -14.42 14.75
C PHE A 19 -1.76 -15.82 15.24
N ALA A 20 -1.83 -16.01 16.56
CA ALA A 20 -2.18 -17.30 17.17
C ALA A 20 -3.70 -17.48 17.30
N HIS A 21 -4.48 -16.41 17.14
CA HIS A 21 -5.93 -16.46 17.26
C HIS A 21 -6.53 -17.26 16.10
N LYS A 22 -7.04 -18.45 16.41
CA LYS A 22 -7.84 -19.27 15.49
C LYS A 22 -9.31 -18.97 15.76
N GLN A 23 -10.00 -18.38 14.79
CA GLN A 23 -11.45 -18.51 14.77
C GLN A 23 -11.81 -19.86 14.14
N ASP A 24 -12.84 -20.50 14.68
CA ASP A 24 -13.44 -21.73 14.14
C ASP A 24 -14.25 -21.42 12.87
N GLU A 25 -13.62 -20.82 11.87
CA GLU A 25 -14.21 -20.58 10.55
C GLU A 25 -13.62 -21.58 9.55
N ASN A 26 -14.48 -22.41 8.96
CA ASN A 26 -14.10 -23.37 7.91
C ASN A 26 -14.03 -22.69 6.54
N SER A 27 -13.27 -21.59 6.42
CA SER A 27 -13.04 -20.91 5.14
C SER A 27 -11.73 -21.41 4.51
N SER A 28 -11.85 -22.07 3.37
CA SER A 28 -10.73 -22.29 2.46
C SER A 28 -10.59 -21.11 1.52
N PHE A 29 -9.45 -20.42 1.53
CA PHE A 29 -9.14 -19.41 0.53
C PHE A 29 -8.41 -20.07 -0.65
N GLU A 30 -8.75 -19.66 -1.87
CA GLU A 30 -7.93 -19.98 -3.03
C GLU A 30 -6.61 -19.20 -2.98
N THR A 31 -5.52 -19.85 -3.35
CA THR A 31 -4.23 -19.17 -3.47
C THR A 31 -4.20 -18.33 -4.75
N PHE A 32 -3.54 -17.18 -4.69
CA PHE A 32 -3.35 -16.30 -5.83
C PHE A 32 -1.88 -15.89 -5.92
N ASN A 33 -1.43 -15.58 -7.13
CA ASN A 33 -0.02 -15.26 -7.40
C ASN A 33 0.26 -13.74 -7.42
N SER A 34 -0.78 -12.90 -7.40
CA SER A 34 -0.62 -11.45 -7.33
C SER A 34 -1.83 -10.75 -6.72
N ILE A 35 -1.61 -9.58 -6.10
CA ILE A 35 -2.66 -8.67 -5.64
C ILE A 35 -2.72 -7.48 -6.61
N PRO A 36 -3.81 -7.32 -7.40
CA PRO A 36 -4.03 -6.10 -8.18
C PRO A 36 -3.99 -4.86 -7.28
N ALA A 37 -3.34 -3.77 -7.66
CA ALA A 37 -3.26 -2.60 -6.76
C ALA A 37 -4.63 -2.05 -6.36
N ARG A 38 -5.64 -2.11 -7.24
CA ARG A 38 -7.04 -1.74 -6.90
C ARG A 38 -7.60 -2.50 -5.67
N GLU A 39 -7.11 -3.71 -5.40
CA GLU A 39 -7.51 -4.50 -4.23
C GLU A 39 -6.91 -3.96 -2.93
N LEU A 40 -5.99 -3.00 -3.01
CA LEU A 40 -5.40 -2.29 -1.87
C LEU A 40 -6.17 -1.01 -1.49
N ALA A 41 -7.18 -0.62 -2.27
CA ALA A 41 -8.08 0.48 -1.92
C ALA A 41 -8.97 0.11 -0.72
N SER A 42 -9.37 1.12 0.05
CA SER A 42 -10.40 1.00 1.07
C SER A 42 -11.71 0.48 0.47
N GLY A 43 -12.31 -0.49 1.13
CA GLY A 43 -13.55 -1.16 0.68
C GLY A 43 -13.33 -2.42 -0.15
N SER A 44 -12.11 -2.67 -0.63
CA SER A 44 -11.78 -3.90 -1.37
C SER A 44 -11.75 -5.14 -0.45
N PRO A 45 -12.20 -6.32 -0.90
CA PRO A 45 -12.24 -7.54 -0.08
C PRO A 45 -10.87 -7.94 0.49
N ILE A 46 -9.80 -7.84 -0.32
CA ILE A 46 -8.44 -8.20 0.12
C ILE A 46 -8.00 -7.34 1.31
N VAL A 47 -8.22 -6.02 1.25
CA VAL A 47 -7.91 -5.10 2.35
C VAL A 47 -8.65 -5.42 3.64
N ALA A 48 -9.89 -5.91 3.55
CA ALA A 48 -10.66 -6.31 4.72
C ALA A 48 -10.00 -7.50 5.46
N LEU A 49 -9.34 -8.38 4.70
CA LEU A 49 -8.69 -9.60 5.20
C LEU A 49 -7.21 -9.41 5.55
N LEU A 50 -6.51 -8.45 4.92
CA LEU A 50 -5.08 -8.24 5.16
C LEU A 50 -4.79 -7.84 6.61
N ARG A 51 -3.86 -8.57 7.25
CA ARG A 51 -3.37 -8.27 8.60
C ARG A 51 -1.86 -8.32 8.64
N LYS A 52 -1.25 -7.53 9.53
CA LYS A 52 0.10 -7.78 10.02
C LYS A 52 0.01 -8.61 11.30
N PRO A 53 0.89 -9.59 11.51
CA PRO A 53 1.07 -10.19 12.83
C PRO A 53 1.36 -9.11 13.87
N ASP A 54 0.79 -9.26 15.06
CA ASP A 54 0.97 -8.36 16.20
C ASP A 54 2.45 -8.20 16.60
N PHE A 55 3.23 -9.27 16.54
CA PHE A 55 4.68 -9.28 16.82
C PHE A 55 5.54 -8.65 15.71
N GLN A 56 4.98 -8.25 14.57
CA GLN A 56 5.76 -7.68 13.47
C GLN A 56 6.11 -6.21 13.71
N ARG A 57 7.32 -5.78 13.31
CA ARG A 57 7.75 -4.38 13.44
C ARG A 57 6.81 -3.40 12.73
N GLU A 58 6.77 -2.17 13.24
CA GLU A 58 6.02 -1.07 12.63
C GLU A 58 6.50 -0.74 11.21
N THR A 59 5.57 -0.23 10.39
CA THR A 59 5.86 0.23 9.04
C THR A 59 6.31 1.71 9.03
N ASN A 60 7.33 2.05 9.80
CA ASN A 60 7.83 3.43 9.98
C ASN A 60 9.32 3.62 9.67
N HIS A 61 9.88 2.78 8.79
CA HIS A 61 11.32 2.70 8.56
C HIS A 61 11.78 3.27 7.21
N TRP A 62 10.88 3.81 6.39
CA TRP A 62 11.21 4.33 5.06
C TRP A 62 11.22 5.85 5.03
N THR A 63 12.15 6.43 4.28
CA THR A 63 12.17 7.86 3.98
C THR A 63 11.15 8.20 2.89
N PRO A 64 10.75 9.49 2.75
CA PRO A 64 9.92 9.95 1.64
C PRO A 64 10.47 9.54 0.27
N ASP A 65 11.79 9.63 0.07
CA ASP A 65 12.43 9.25 -1.18
C ASP A 65 12.29 7.75 -1.49
N GLN A 66 12.41 6.88 -0.47
CA GLN A 66 12.20 5.43 -0.64
C GLN A 66 10.75 5.09 -0.99
N VAL A 67 9.79 5.80 -0.40
CA VAL A 67 8.36 5.67 -0.75
C VAL A 67 8.16 6.02 -2.22
N VAL A 68 8.71 7.15 -2.67
CA VAL A 68 8.61 7.60 -4.06
C VAL A 68 9.28 6.61 -5.00
N SER A 69 10.49 6.14 -4.70
CA SER A 69 11.20 5.18 -5.55
C SER A 69 10.42 3.88 -5.74
N LEU A 70 9.73 3.38 -4.72
CA LEU A 70 8.88 2.20 -4.90
C LEU A 70 7.69 2.49 -5.83
N LEU A 71 7.06 3.66 -5.71
CA LEU A 71 5.96 4.08 -6.60
C LEU A 71 6.46 4.28 -8.04
N GLU A 72 7.67 4.82 -8.23
CA GLU A 72 8.34 4.94 -9.53
C GLU A 72 8.51 3.54 -10.16
N CYS A 73 9.07 2.58 -9.41
CA CYS A 73 9.18 1.20 -9.89
C CYS A 73 7.82 0.58 -10.23
N TYR A 74 6.80 0.85 -9.42
CA TYR A 74 5.47 0.32 -9.64
C TYR A 74 4.87 0.83 -10.96
N ILE A 75 4.84 2.16 -11.13
CA ILE A 75 4.18 2.81 -12.26
C ILE A 75 4.92 2.61 -13.60
N ASN A 76 6.24 2.44 -13.55
CA ASN A 76 7.05 2.22 -14.75
C ASN A 76 7.02 0.78 -15.26
N GLY A 77 6.52 -0.16 -14.45
CA GLY A 77 6.52 -1.59 -14.80
C GLY A 77 7.75 -2.35 -14.30
N ASP A 78 8.63 -1.72 -13.51
CA ASP A 78 9.88 -2.32 -13.01
C ASP A 78 9.61 -3.38 -11.96
N LEU A 79 10.45 -4.42 -11.88
CA LEU A 79 10.26 -5.56 -10.98
C LEU A 79 10.19 -5.10 -9.50
N ILE A 80 9.09 -5.45 -8.83
CA ILE A 80 8.94 -5.30 -7.38
C ILE A 80 9.04 -6.69 -6.74
N PRO A 81 9.88 -6.88 -5.71
CA PRO A 81 9.96 -8.16 -5.00
C PRO A 81 8.61 -8.59 -4.43
N SER A 82 8.33 -9.88 -4.49
CA SER A 82 7.08 -10.47 -4.02
C SER A 82 6.82 -10.20 -2.54
N VAL A 83 5.55 -10.11 -2.17
CA VAL A 83 5.09 -10.06 -0.78
C VAL A 83 4.84 -11.49 -0.29
N ILE A 84 5.24 -11.81 0.94
CA ILE A 84 4.98 -13.13 1.52
C ILE A 84 3.73 -13.05 2.37
N LEU A 85 2.76 -13.87 2.03
CA LEU A 85 1.51 -13.98 2.75
C LEU A 85 1.43 -15.33 3.46
N TRP A 86 0.86 -15.34 4.66
CA TRP A 86 0.43 -16.54 5.34
C TRP A 86 -1.09 -16.50 5.49
N MET A 87 -1.73 -17.59 5.11
CA MET A 87 -3.17 -17.69 5.04
C MET A 87 -3.69 -18.39 6.29
N SER A 88 -4.47 -17.68 7.08
CA SER A 88 -5.23 -18.25 8.20
C SER A 88 -6.68 -18.46 7.76
N PRO A 89 -7.51 -19.16 8.56
CA PRO A 89 -8.92 -19.30 8.26
C PRO A 89 -9.71 -17.97 8.18
N SER A 90 -9.22 -16.89 8.81
CA SER A 90 -9.95 -15.61 8.91
C SER A 90 -9.24 -14.41 8.26
N PHE A 91 -7.92 -14.47 8.13
CA PHE A 91 -7.08 -13.35 7.65
C PHE A 91 -5.95 -13.79 6.72
N LEU A 92 -5.54 -12.84 5.88
CA LEU A 92 -4.33 -12.91 5.07
C LEU A 92 -3.21 -12.14 5.78
N PHE A 93 -2.33 -12.85 6.47
CA PHE A 93 -1.23 -12.24 7.21
C PHE A 93 -0.06 -11.91 6.29
N VAL A 94 0.42 -10.67 6.36
CA VAL A 94 1.60 -10.20 5.62
C VAL A 94 2.83 -10.47 6.47
N ILE A 95 3.61 -11.48 6.10
CA ILE A 95 4.80 -11.92 6.85
C ILE A 95 6.04 -11.16 6.38
N ASP A 96 6.18 -10.93 5.07
CA ASP A 96 7.21 -10.08 4.49
C ASP A 96 6.62 -9.14 3.45
N GLY A 97 7.22 -7.96 3.29
CA GLY A 97 6.79 -6.99 2.26
C GLY A 97 5.65 -6.07 2.68
N GLY A 98 5.32 -5.99 3.97
CA GLY A 98 4.29 -5.08 4.48
C GLY A 98 4.51 -3.60 4.11
N HIS A 99 5.77 -3.15 4.02
CA HIS A 99 6.09 -1.81 3.55
C HIS A 99 5.65 -1.58 2.10
N ARG A 100 5.80 -2.59 1.22
CA ARG A 100 5.45 -2.48 -0.21
C ARG A 100 3.96 -2.28 -0.40
N LEU A 101 3.15 -3.12 0.26
CA LEU A 101 1.69 -2.97 0.26
C LEU A 101 1.25 -1.63 0.87
N SER A 102 1.88 -1.24 1.98
CA SER A 102 1.53 -0.01 2.69
C SER A 102 1.80 1.25 1.86
N VAL A 103 2.89 1.30 1.10
CA VAL A 103 3.21 2.44 0.23
C VAL A 103 2.19 2.59 -0.91
N ILE A 104 1.84 1.49 -1.60
CA ILE A 104 0.86 1.57 -2.68
C ILE A 104 -0.49 2.00 -2.13
N ARG A 105 -0.91 1.42 -0.99
CA ARG A 105 -2.15 1.83 -0.33
C ARG A 105 -2.12 3.29 0.13
N ALA A 106 -1.04 3.73 0.76
CA ALA A 106 -0.87 5.12 1.20
C ALA A 106 -1.04 6.10 0.04
N TRP A 107 -0.51 5.77 -1.14
CA TRP A 107 -0.70 6.58 -2.34
C TRP A 107 -2.15 6.60 -2.84
N MET A 108 -2.83 5.45 -2.82
CA MET A 108 -4.23 5.35 -3.23
C MET A 108 -5.18 6.12 -2.31
N GLU A 109 -4.88 6.13 -1.01
CA GLU A 109 -5.68 6.76 0.04
C GLU A 109 -5.24 8.20 0.36
N ASP A 110 -4.16 8.69 -0.27
CA ASP A 110 -3.46 9.95 0.06
C ASP A 110 -3.15 10.10 1.57
N ASP A 111 -2.78 8.97 2.20
CA ASP A 111 -2.53 8.86 3.63
C ASP A 111 -1.10 8.34 3.88
N TYR A 112 -0.17 9.27 4.06
CA TYR A 112 1.26 8.98 4.32
C TYR A 112 1.60 8.97 5.82
N GLY A 113 0.61 8.69 6.68
CA GLY A 113 0.77 8.71 8.13
C GLY A 113 0.03 9.85 8.84
N ASP A 114 -0.69 10.69 8.10
CA ASP A 114 -1.41 11.87 8.61
C ASP A 114 -2.84 11.98 8.07
N GLY A 115 -3.28 11.01 7.27
CA GLY A 115 -4.62 11.00 6.68
C GLY A 115 -5.66 10.34 7.59
N GLN A 116 -6.84 10.09 7.01
CA GLN A 116 -8.00 9.63 7.75
C GLN A 116 -7.83 8.21 8.34
N ILE A 117 -7.07 7.33 7.69
CA ILE A 117 -6.80 5.97 8.18
C ILE A 117 -5.81 6.06 9.33
N SER A 118 -4.76 6.85 9.17
CA SER A 118 -3.76 7.11 10.20
C SER A 118 -4.35 7.74 11.45
N HIS A 119 -5.23 8.73 11.30
CA HIS A 119 -5.96 9.33 12.43
C HIS A 119 -6.85 8.33 13.18
N LYS A 120 -7.44 7.34 12.50
CA LYS A 120 -8.22 6.29 13.17
C LYS A 120 -7.35 5.36 14.00
N LEU A 121 -6.10 5.15 13.62
CA LEU A 121 -5.16 4.30 14.36
C LEU A 121 -4.46 5.06 15.49
N PHE A 122 -3.90 6.23 15.19
CA PHE A 122 -3.07 7.02 16.12
C PHE A 122 -3.90 8.00 16.96
N GLY A 123 -5.19 8.17 16.64
CA GLY A 123 -6.04 9.19 17.25
C GLY A 123 -5.73 10.60 16.74
N HIS A 124 -5.98 11.59 17.59
CA HIS A 124 -5.74 13.00 17.27
C HIS A 124 -4.30 13.45 17.51
N ASP A 125 -3.43 12.57 18.02
CA ASP A 125 -2.08 12.93 18.51
C ASP A 125 -0.96 12.51 17.53
N ILE A 126 -1.12 12.89 16.26
CA ILE A 126 -0.07 12.72 15.25
C ILE A 126 0.96 13.83 15.42
N SER A 127 2.22 13.44 15.68
CA SER A 127 3.31 14.37 15.96
C SER A 127 3.63 15.30 14.77
N SER A 128 4.26 16.44 15.06
CA SER A 128 4.72 17.40 14.05
C SER A 128 5.70 16.78 13.06
N GLU A 129 6.56 15.87 13.52
CA GLU A 129 7.57 15.20 12.70
C GLU A 129 6.89 14.25 11.71
N GLN A 130 5.90 13.48 12.17
CA GLN A 130 5.13 12.56 11.32
C GLN A 130 4.36 13.32 10.25
N LYS A 131 3.71 14.44 10.61
CA LYS A 131 3.04 15.34 9.64
C LYS A 131 4.03 15.90 8.62
N THR A 132 5.19 16.37 9.08
CA THR A 132 6.24 16.92 8.20
C THR A 132 6.75 15.88 7.20
N ALA A 133 6.98 14.64 7.65
CA ALA A 133 7.39 13.54 6.80
C ALA A 133 6.30 13.15 5.78
N ALA A 134 5.04 13.12 6.21
CA ALA A 134 3.89 12.84 5.35
C ALA A 134 3.70 13.92 4.27
N ASP A 135 3.74 15.20 4.65
CA ASP A 135 3.64 16.33 3.72
C ASP A 135 4.77 16.36 2.71
N LYS A 136 6.00 16.08 3.15
CA LYS A 136 7.15 15.96 2.24
C LYS A 136 6.94 14.82 1.25
N THR A 137 6.48 13.66 1.71
CA THR A 137 6.17 12.51 0.85
C THR A 137 5.10 12.86 -0.16
N ARG A 138 3.97 13.44 0.28
CA ARG A 138 2.86 13.86 -0.58
C ARG A 138 3.30 14.81 -1.69
N LYS A 139 4.14 15.81 -1.35
CA LYS A 139 4.72 16.75 -2.33
C LYS A 139 5.58 16.03 -3.37
N LEU A 140 6.51 15.18 -2.92
CA LEU A 140 7.39 14.45 -3.83
C LEU A 140 6.63 13.48 -4.73
N VAL A 141 5.62 12.78 -4.18
CA VAL A 141 4.77 11.89 -4.99
C VAL A 141 3.99 12.68 -6.01
N LYS A 142 3.39 13.81 -5.63
CA LYS A 142 2.66 14.67 -6.58
C LYS A 142 3.56 15.19 -7.71
N GLU A 143 4.81 15.55 -7.41
CA GLU A 143 5.77 16.07 -8.37
C GLU A 143 6.28 14.99 -9.33
N LYS A 144 6.68 13.82 -8.82
CA LYS A 144 7.37 12.79 -9.61
C LYS A 144 6.45 11.72 -10.20
N ILE A 145 5.39 11.38 -9.47
CA ILE A 145 4.45 10.31 -9.85
C ILE A 145 3.13 10.90 -10.33
N GLY A 146 2.58 11.87 -9.61
CA GLY A 146 1.19 12.28 -9.72
C GLY A 146 0.31 11.61 -8.66
N THR A 147 -0.86 12.19 -8.39
CA THR A 147 -1.79 11.68 -7.39
C THR A 147 -2.58 10.49 -7.93
N TRP A 148 -3.01 9.59 -7.05
CA TRP A 148 -3.89 8.50 -7.45
C TRP A 148 -5.21 9.01 -8.06
N SER A 149 -5.77 10.08 -7.49
CA SER A 149 -6.99 10.74 -7.99
C SER A 149 -6.87 11.23 -9.44
N TYR A 150 -5.70 11.71 -9.83
CA TYR A 150 -5.41 12.11 -11.21
C TYR A 150 -5.46 10.92 -12.17
N TYR A 151 -4.88 9.78 -11.78
CA TYR A 151 -4.97 8.57 -12.59
C TYR A 151 -6.40 8.01 -12.65
N GLN A 152 -7.16 8.12 -11.56
CA GLN A 152 -8.57 7.72 -11.56
C GLN A 152 -9.44 8.58 -12.49
N SER A 153 -9.19 9.89 -12.58
CA SER A 153 -9.93 10.73 -13.54
C SER A 153 -9.58 10.35 -14.98
N LEU A 154 -8.30 10.13 -15.28
CA LEU A 154 -7.87 9.67 -16.60
C LEU A 154 -8.50 8.33 -17.00
N LEU A 155 -8.66 7.40 -16.04
CA LEU A 155 -9.32 6.11 -16.33
C LEU A 155 -10.79 6.25 -16.68
N LYS A 156 -11.49 7.24 -16.09
CA LYS A 156 -12.90 7.53 -16.37
C LYS A 156 -13.07 8.24 -17.71
N ASP A 157 -12.10 9.05 -18.09
CA ASP A 157 -12.10 9.82 -19.34
C ASP A 157 -11.43 9.07 -20.51
N ASN A 158 -11.24 7.75 -20.40
CA ASN A 158 -10.49 6.92 -21.36
C ASN A 158 -11.05 6.88 -22.80
N ASP A 159 -12.26 7.42 -23.02
CA ASP A 159 -12.84 7.61 -24.36
C ASP A 159 -12.33 8.87 -25.06
N ASN A 160 -11.47 9.67 -24.40
CA ASN A 160 -10.91 10.90 -24.95
C ASN A 160 -9.54 10.65 -25.63
N ASP A 161 -9.41 11.08 -26.88
CA ASP A 161 -8.21 10.87 -27.71
C ASP A 161 -6.98 11.68 -27.25
N ASP A 162 -7.15 12.58 -26.26
CA ASP A 162 -6.10 13.46 -25.74
C ASP A 162 -5.09 12.78 -24.79
N ILE A 163 -5.26 11.48 -24.49
CA ILE A 163 -4.33 10.74 -23.62
C ILE A 163 -3.01 10.47 -24.35
N THR A 164 -1.92 10.99 -23.82
CA THR A 164 -0.58 10.77 -24.39
C THR A 164 -0.16 9.29 -24.32
N PRO A 165 0.73 8.81 -25.20
CA PRO A 165 1.22 7.44 -25.16
C PRO A 165 1.85 7.04 -23.81
N GLU A 166 2.53 7.98 -23.14
CA GLU A 166 3.13 7.75 -21.83
C GLU A 166 2.07 7.56 -20.75
N GLN A 167 1.03 8.41 -20.73
CA GLN A 167 -0.09 8.26 -19.81
C GLN A 167 -0.80 6.93 -20.04
N ARG A 168 -1.05 6.55 -21.29
CA ARG A 168 -1.68 5.26 -21.64
C ARG A 168 -0.85 4.07 -21.14
N LYS A 169 0.48 4.13 -21.24
CA LYS A 169 1.38 3.10 -20.69
C LYS A 169 1.22 3.00 -19.18
N LYS A 170 1.29 4.12 -18.45
CA LYS A 170 1.13 4.16 -16.99
C LYS A 170 -0.25 3.64 -16.56
N LEU A 171 -1.32 4.04 -17.24
CA LEU A 171 -2.69 3.56 -16.98
C LEU A 171 -2.85 2.04 -17.19
N SER A 172 -2.25 1.52 -18.26
CA SER A 172 -2.22 0.08 -18.53
C SER A 172 -1.51 -0.66 -17.40
N THR A 173 -0.35 -0.16 -16.95
CA THR A 173 0.36 -0.71 -15.79
C THR A 173 -0.51 -0.67 -14.54
N LEU A 174 -1.16 0.44 -14.20
CA LEU A 174 -2.02 0.55 -13.02
C LEU A 174 -3.21 -0.42 -13.04
N THR A 175 -3.75 -0.70 -14.22
CA THR A 175 -4.94 -1.55 -14.39
C THR A 175 -4.59 -3.04 -14.40
N ALA A 176 -3.54 -3.41 -15.13
CA ALA A 176 -3.19 -4.80 -15.38
C ALA A 176 -2.20 -5.37 -14.36
N ARG A 177 -1.46 -4.52 -13.63
CA ARG A 177 -0.37 -4.98 -12.77
C ARG A 177 -0.83 -5.24 -11.34
N GLY A 178 -0.68 -6.49 -10.91
CA GLY A 178 -0.66 -6.88 -9.51
C GLY A 178 0.74 -6.90 -8.92
N LEU A 179 0.83 -6.70 -7.61
CA LEU A 179 2.02 -7.03 -6.85
C LEU A 179 2.15 -8.54 -6.73
N PRO A 180 3.30 -9.14 -7.10
CA PRO A 180 3.49 -10.57 -6.98
C PRO A 180 3.46 -10.98 -5.51
N VAL A 181 2.87 -12.15 -5.23
CA VAL A 181 2.81 -12.71 -3.88
C VAL A 181 3.25 -14.16 -3.86
N HIS A 182 3.80 -14.57 -2.73
CA HIS A 182 3.98 -15.97 -2.38
C HIS A 182 3.13 -16.28 -1.16
N VAL A 183 2.15 -17.17 -1.34
CA VAL A 183 1.31 -17.64 -0.25
C VAL A 183 1.94 -18.88 0.36
N VAL A 184 2.26 -18.81 1.64
CA VAL A 184 2.69 -19.96 2.42
C VAL A 184 1.44 -20.65 2.94
N VAL A 185 1.22 -21.87 2.45
CA VAL A 185 0.16 -22.78 2.90
C VAL A 185 0.75 -23.72 3.95
N LYS A 186 -0.07 -24.10 4.94
CA LYS A 186 0.31 -25.09 5.95
C LYS A 186 0.08 -26.50 5.42
#